data_AF-A0AAD1ZQI0-F1
#
_entry.id   AF-A0AAD1ZQI0-F1
#
_cell.length_a   1.000
_cell.length_b   1.000
_cell.length_c   1.000
_cell.angle_alpha   90.00
_cell.angle_beta   90.00
_cell.angle_gamma   90.00
#
_symmetry.space_group_name_H-M   'P 1'
#
loop_
_entity.id
_entity.type
_entity.pdbx_description
1 polymer ?
#
loop_
_entity_poly.entity_id
_entity_poly.type
_entity_poly.pdbx_seq_one_letter_code
_entity_poly.pdbx_strand_id
1 'polypeptide(L)'
;MDIISLDCPLSDPVTMLRIVGSCNGLVCLVLDLNTVIILNPATRKSRELPISSINGFDKEYGFAYDESTDEYKFVEIGFTIDDLDEINAFFKVYSSKIDSCRIIDDPPGFVFTGCGVCVNGAIHWKVLYPQITREIGLLWHMELQLIY
;
A
#
# COMPACT_ATOMS: atom_id res chain seq x y z
N MET A 1 -6.45 -28.63 -9.37
CA MET A 1 -6.02 -27.28 -8.97
C MET A 1 -4.79 -27.00 -9.81
N ASP A 2 -4.95 -26.27 -10.91
CA ASP A 2 -3.84 -25.99 -11.81
C ASP A 2 -3.01 -24.85 -11.21
N ILE A 3 -1.78 -25.16 -10.84
CA ILE A 3 -0.83 -24.18 -10.30
C ILE A 3 -0.16 -23.52 -11.50
N ILE A 4 -0.45 -22.24 -11.71
CA ILE A 4 0.22 -21.44 -12.75
C ILE A 4 1.45 -20.80 -12.13
N SER A 5 2.64 -21.18 -12.61
CA SER A 5 3.87 -20.45 -12.32
C SER A 5 3.76 -19.06 -12.92
N LEU A 6 3.80 -18.03 -12.07
CA LEU A 6 3.95 -16.65 -12.51
C LEU A 6 5.45 -16.41 -12.71
N ASP A 7 5.85 -16.24 -13.96
CA ASP A 7 7.17 -15.74 -14.29
C ASP A 7 7.23 -14.29 -13.78
N CYS A 8 7.85 -14.07 -12.62
CA CYS A 8 8.11 -12.73 -12.11
C CYS A 8 9.16 -12.08 -13.03
N PRO A 9 8.86 -10.95 -13.70
CA PRO A 9 9.74 -10.36 -14.71
C PRO A 9 10.95 -9.60 -14.12
N LEU A 10 11.50 -10.09 -13.00
CA LEU A 10 12.53 -9.40 -12.24
C LEU A 10 13.90 -9.96 -12.62
N SER A 11 14.81 -9.05 -12.98
CA SER A 11 16.20 -9.35 -13.31
C SER A 11 17.07 -9.60 -12.07
N ASP A 12 16.62 -9.17 -10.88
CA ASP A 12 17.36 -9.23 -9.63
C ASP A 12 16.66 -10.12 -8.58
N PRO A 13 17.42 -10.73 -7.66
CA PRO A 13 16.85 -11.54 -6.59
C PRO A 13 16.00 -10.67 -5.65
N VAL A 14 14.70 -10.96 -5.63
CA VAL A 14 13.70 -10.37 -4.73
C VAL A 14 14.12 -10.61 -3.29
N THR A 15 14.35 -9.54 -2.52
CA THR A 15 14.71 -9.65 -1.10
C THR A 15 13.48 -9.85 -0.22
N MET A 16 12.30 -9.40 -0.66
CA MET A 16 11.05 -9.50 0.10
C MET A 16 9.82 -9.43 -0.82
N LEU A 17 8.96 -10.46 -0.84
CA LEU A 17 7.71 -10.44 -1.61
C LEU A 17 6.50 -10.28 -0.67
N ARG A 18 5.74 -9.18 -0.81
CA ARG A 18 4.42 -9.01 -0.19
C ARG A 18 3.34 -8.83 -1.25
N ILE A 19 2.25 -9.59 -1.11
CA ILE A 19 1.00 -9.33 -1.83
C ILE A 19 0.26 -8.24 -1.05
N VAL A 20 0.07 -7.08 -1.66
CA VAL A 20 -0.66 -5.96 -1.06
C VAL A 20 -2.16 -6.23 -1.13
N GLY A 21 -2.61 -6.69 -2.28
CA GLY A 21 -4.01 -7.00 -2.54
C GLY A 21 -4.24 -7.29 -4.01
N SER A 22 -5.49 -7.61 -4.34
CA SER A 22 -5.93 -7.83 -5.71
C SER A 22 -7.23 -7.08 -5.97
N CYS A 23 -7.39 -6.53 -7.18
CA CYS A 23 -8.60 -5.86 -7.60
C CYS A 23 -8.76 -6.00 -9.11
N ASN A 24 -9.98 -6.30 -9.58
CA ASN A 24 -10.31 -6.40 -11.02
C ASN A 24 -9.36 -7.31 -11.83
N GLY A 25 -8.92 -8.42 -11.22
CA GLY A 25 -7.99 -9.37 -11.85
C GLY A 25 -6.52 -8.91 -11.89
N LEU A 26 -6.21 -7.73 -11.35
CA LEU A 26 -4.85 -7.26 -11.11
C LEU A 26 -4.40 -7.61 -9.69
N VAL A 27 -3.11 -7.87 -9.52
CA VAL A 27 -2.47 -8.15 -8.24
C VAL A 27 -1.39 -7.10 -8.01
N CYS A 28 -1.42 -6.43 -6.86
CA CYS A 28 -0.38 -5.50 -6.45
C CYS A 28 0.64 -6.21 -5.56
N LEU A 29 1.91 -6.10 -5.93
CA LEU A 29 3.05 -6.74 -5.29
C LEU A 29 4.07 -5.70 -4.86
N VAL A 30 4.71 -5.95 -3.73
CA VAL A 30 5.90 -5.24 -3.24
C VAL A 30 7.03 -6.25 -3.20
N LEU A 31 8.17 -5.94 -3.83
CA LEU A 31 9.26 -6.90 -4.13
C LEU A 31 10.56 -6.62 -3.37
N ASP A 32 10.64 -5.44 -2.78
CA ASP A 32 11.63 -5.01 -1.81
C ASP A 32 11.04 -3.77 -1.12
N LEU A 33 11.85 -2.97 -0.42
CA LEU A 33 11.37 -1.76 0.23
C LEU A 33 10.95 -0.65 -0.74
N ASN A 34 11.27 -0.78 -2.04
CA ASN A 34 11.28 0.29 -3.04
C ASN A 34 10.47 0.01 -4.31
N THR A 35 10.24 -1.25 -4.67
CA THR A 35 9.64 -1.63 -5.94
C THR A 35 8.22 -2.16 -5.74
N VAL A 36 7.27 -1.46 -6.36
CA VAL A 36 5.85 -1.83 -6.38
C VAL A 36 5.44 -2.17 -7.80
N ILE A 37 4.85 -3.34 -7.99
CA ILE A 37 4.41 -3.84 -9.29
C ILE A 37 2.92 -4.18 -9.26
N ILE A 38 2.21 -3.74 -10.30
CA ILE A 38 0.89 -4.26 -10.64
C ILE A 38 1.06 -5.33 -11.71
N LEU A 39 0.63 -6.55 -11.38
CA LEU A 39 0.68 -7.72 -12.24
C LEU A 39 -0.73 -8.06 -12.71
N ASN A 40 -0.88 -8.35 -14.01
CA ASN A 40 -2.05 -9.04 -14.56
C ASN A 40 -1.68 -10.51 -14.80
N PRO A 41 -2.05 -11.44 -13.90
CA PRO A 41 -1.65 -12.84 -14.01
C PRO A 41 -2.19 -13.51 -15.28
N ALA A 42 -3.37 -13.11 -15.76
CA ALA A 42 -4.01 -13.69 -16.93
C ALA A 42 -3.26 -13.37 -18.23
N THR A 43 -2.62 -12.20 -18.30
CA THR A 43 -1.86 -11.76 -19.48
C THR A 43 -0.34 -11.84 -19.30
N ARG A 44 0.14 -12.15 -18.09
CA ARG A 44 1.55 -12.12 -17.69
C ARG A 44 2.24 -10.76 -17.92
N LYS A 45 1.46 -9.68 -17.98
CA LYS A 45 1.97 -8.32 -18.10
C LYS A 45 2.08 -7.71 -16.71
N SER A 46 3.17 -6.99 -16.49
CA SER A 46 3.40 -6.23 -15.26
C SER A 46 3.67 -4.77 -15.59
N ARG A 47 3.46 -3.91 -14.60
CA ARG A 47 3.86 -2.51 -14.61
C ARG A 47 4.43 -2.15 -13.25
N GLU A 48 5.63 -1.59 -13.25
CA GLU A 48 6.19 -0.95 -12.06
C GLU A 48 5.58 0.44 -11.88
N LEU A 49 5.25 0.78 -10.64
CA LEU A 49 4.69 2.08 -10.30
C LEU A 49 5.82 3.09 -10.04
N PRO A 50 5.67 4.37 -10.46
CA PRO A 50 6.67 5.42 -10.24
C PRO A 50 6.65 5.92 -8.79
N ILE A 51 6.89 5.00 -7.84
CA ILE A 51 6.87 5.28 -6.41
C ILE A 51 8.32 5.39 -5.94
N SER A 52 8.76 6.60 -5.63
CA SER A 52 10.02 6.78 -4.91
C SER A 52 9.86 6.31 -3.47
N SER A 53 10.71 5.41 -3.00
CA SER A 53 10.65 5.08 -1.59
C SER A 53 11.26 6.16 -0.73
N ILE A 54 10.53 6.51 0.32
CA ILE A 54 11.07 7.28 1.42
C ILE A 54 11.74 6.26 2.35
N ASN A 55 12.97 6.56 2.76
CA ASN A 55 13.69 5.74 3.73
C ASN A 55 12.88 5.71 5.03
N GLY A 56 12.53 4.50 5.47
CA GLY A 56 11.75 4.27 6.67
C GLY A 56 11.71 2.78 6.97
N PHE A 57 11.58 2.45 8.25
CA PHE A 57 11.38 1.09 8.72
C PHE A 57 9.87 0.82 8.82
N ASP A 58 9.46 -0.44 8.61
CA ASP A 58 8.08 -0.94 8.79
C ASP A 58 6.99 -0.17 8.02
N LYS A 59 6.86 -0.48 6.72
CA LYS A 59 5.82 0.08 5.84
C LYS A 59 4.60 -0.82 5.78
N GLU A 60 3.43 -0.20 5.73
CA GLU A 60 2.18 -0.88 5.40
C GLU A 60 1.57 -0.37 4.12
N TYR A 61 0.81 -1.22 3.43
CA TYR A 61 0.38 -0.95 2.07
C TYR A 61 -1.12 -1.17 1.90
N GLY A 62 -1.71 -0.50 0.92
CA GLY A 62 -3.08 -0.72 0.47
C GLY A 62 -3.17 -0.59 -1.04
N PHE A 63 -4.03 -1.40 -1.65
CA PHE A 63 -4.30 -1.34 -3.09
C PHE A 63 -5.79 -1.44 -3.34
N ALA A 64 -6.31 -0.55 -4.16
CA ALA A 64 -7.73 -0.46 -4.46
C ALA A 64 -7.99 0.10 -5.86
N TYR A 65 -9.17 -0.21 -6.37
CA TYR A 65 -9.78 0.51 -7.47
C TYR A 65 -10.85 1.43 -6.90
N ASP A 66 -10.78 2.70 -7.25
CA ASP A 66 -11.78 3.72 -6.90
C ASP A 66 -12.78 3.83 -8.05
N GLU A 67 -13.96 3.23 -7.86
CA GLU A 67 -15.06 3.26 -8.83
C GLU A 67 -15.54 4.68 -9.14
N SER A 68 -15.39 5.63 -8.21
CA SER A 68 -15.90 7.00 -8.38
C SER A 68 -15.03 7.85 -9.30
N THR A 69 -13.72 7.58 -9.31
CA THR A 69 -12.75 8.31 -10.14
C THR A 69 -12.20 7.49 -11.31
N ASP A 70 -12.61 6.21 -11.41
CA ASP A 70 -12.19 5.21 -12.40
C ASP A 70 -10.65 5.06 -12.45
N GLU A 71 -10.06 4.81 -11.28
CA GLU A 71 -8.60 4.69 -11.18
C GLU A 71 -8.16 3.68 -10.14
N TYR A 72 -6.95 3.15 -10.31
CA TYR A 72 -6.29 2.39 -9.27
C TYR A 72 -5.51 3.33 -8.36
N LYS A 73 -5.61 3.08 -7.07
CA LYS A 73 -4.88 3.78 -6.02
C LYS A 73 -4.01 2.78 -5.27
N PHE A 74 -2.77 3.19 -5.02
CA PHE A 74 -1.88 2.49 -4.12
C PHE A 74 -1.53 3.43 -2.97
N VAL A 75 -1.55 2.91 -1.75
CA VAL A 75 -1.26 3.64 -0.53
C VAL A 75 -0.07 2.97 0.15
N GLU A 76 0.95 3.74 0.45
CA GLU A 76 2.03 3.39 1.36
C GLU A 76 1.87 4.21 2.64
N ILE A 77 1.89 3.52 3.77
CA ILE A 77 1.97 4.10 5.11
C ILE A 77 3.43 3.97 5.52
N GLY A 78 4.08 5.10 5.74
CA GLY A 78 5.47 5.16 6.17
C GLY A 78 5.64 6.04 7.41
N PHE A 79 6.85 6.00 7.96
CA PHE A 79 7.25 6.78 9.12
C PHE A 79 8.52 7.56 8.80
N THR A 80 8.57 8.83 9.20
CA THR A 80 9.77 9.67 9.22
C THR A 80 10.12 10.01 10.66
N ILE A 81 11.40 10.32 10.89
CA ILE A 81 11.88 10.89 12.14
C ILE A 81 12.30 12.33 11.79
N ASP A 82 11.77 13.30 12.52
CA ASP A 82 12.14 14.70 12.33
C ASP A 82 13.38 15.10 13.14
N ASP A 83 13.80 16.36 13.03
CA ASP A 83 14.98 16.90 13.73
C ASP A 83 14.83 16.90 15.27
N LEU A 84 13.64 16.63 15.80
CA LEU A 84 13.34 16.53 17.23
C LEU A 84 13.27 15.07 17.71
N ASP A 85 13.66 14.11 16.87
CA ASP A 85 13.51 12.67 17.10
C ASP A 85 12.04 12.21 17.25
N GLU A 86 11.07 12.98 16.74
CA GLU A 86 9.66 12.59 16.75
C GLU A 86 9.30 11.73 15.53
N ILE A 87 8.58 10.63 15.78
CA ILE A 87 8.10 9.72 14.73
C ILE A 87 6.81 10.30 14.15
N ASN A 88 6.87 10.69 12.89
CA ASN A 88 5.73 11.18 12.12
C ASN A 88 5.33 10.14 11.09
N ALA A 89 4.10 9.65 11.16
CA ALA A 89 3.57 8.82 10.09
C ALA A 89 3.17 9.70 8.88
N PHE A 90 3.14 9.14 7.69
CA PHE A 90 2.58 9.78 6.50
C PHE A 90 1.89 8.76 5.60
N PHE A 91 0.92 9.22 4.81
CA PHE A 91 0.38 8.44 3.70
C PHE A 91 0.99 8.93 2.39
N LYS A 92 1.61 8.02 1.64
CA LYS A 92 1.96 8.25 0.25
C LYS A 92 0.95 7.56 -0.63
N VAL A 93 0.25 8.33 -1.45
CA VAL A 93 -0.79 7.81 -2.33
C VAL A 93 -0.43 8.00 -3.79
N TYR A 94 -0.35 6.90 -4.51
CA TYR A 94 -0.25 6.85 -5.96
C TYR A 94 -1.64 6.84 -6.61
N SER A 95 -1.80 7.62 -7.68
CA SER A 95 -2.96 7.60 -8.58
C SER A 95 -2.54 7.11 -9.95
N SER A 96 -3.23 6.10 -10.47
CA SER A 96 -2.98 5.61 -11.84
C SER A 96 -3.41 6.57 -12.92
N LYS A 97 -4.32 7.51 -12.60
CA LYS A 97 -4.89 8.47 -13.56
C LYS A 97 -3.90 9.56 -13.93
N ILE A 98 -3.16 10.07 -12.96
CA ILE A 98 -2.13 11.10 -13.15
C ILE A 98 -0.71 10.53 -13.13
N ASP A 99 -0.58 9.23 -12.93
CA ASP A 99 0.67 8.48 -12.87
C ASP A 99 1.72 9.11 -11.93
N SER A 100 1.27 9.51 -10.74
CA SER A 100 2.14 10.16 -9.76
C SER A 100 1.67 9.88 -8.33
N CYS A 101 2.55 10.22 -7.38
CA CYS A 101 2.28 10.07 -5.96
C CYS A 101 2.17 11.43 -5.28
N ARG A 102 1.28 11.55 -4.30
CA ARG A 102 1.27 12.64 -3.34
C ARG A 102 1.48 12.14 -1.92
N ILE A 103 2.02 12.99 -1.07
CA ILE A 103 2.10 12.75 0.37
C ILE A 103 0.91 13.46 1.03
N ILE A 104 0.30 12.79 1.99
CA ILE A 104 -0.71 13.33 2.89
C ILE A 104 -0.10 13.26 4.28
N ASP A 105 0.17 14.43 4.84
CA ASP A 105 0.70 14.60 6.19
C ASP A 105 -0.42 14.44 7.23
N ASP A 106 -0.05 14.07 8.45
CA ASP A 106 -0.94 13.86 9.62
C ASP A 106 -1.92 12.65 9.52
N PRO A 107 -1.42 11.44 9.24
CA PRO A 107 -2.20 10.24 9.54
C PRO A 107 -2.45 10.15 11.06
N PRO A 108 -3.56 9.56 11.48
CA PRO A 108 -3.81 9.36 12.89
C PRO A 108 -2.67 8.53 13.52
N GLY A 109 -2.29 8.87 14.76
CA GLY A 109 -1.15 8.30 15.51
C GLY A 109 -1.30 6.83 15.92
N PHE A 110 -1.62 5.98 14.94
CA PHE A 110 -1.83 4.55 15.07
C PHE A 110 -0.62 3.77 14.57
N VAL A 111 -0.42 2.59 15.15
CA VAL A 111 0.47 1.59 14.56
C VAL A 111 -0.35 0.70 13.64
N PHE A 112 -0.05 0.74 12.35
CA PHE A 112 -0.71 -0.08 11.34
C PHE A 112 -0.10 -1.47 11.30
N THR A 113 -0.92 -2.50 11.07
CA THR A 113 -0.46 -3.89 10.98
C THR A 113 -1.09 -4.60 9.79
N GLY A 114 -0.25 -5.15 8.93
CA GLY A 114 -0.66 -5.86 7.72
C GLY A 114 -1.15 -4.96 6.59
N CYS A 115 -1.36 -5.56 5.42
CA CYS A 115 -1.89 -4.87 4.25
C CYS A 115 -3.36 -4.48 4.46
N GLY A 116 -3.71 -3.29 3.99
CA GLY A 116 -5.07 -2.78 3.99
C GLY A 116 -5.96 -3.53 3.02
N VAL A 117 -7.21 -3.73 3.42
CA VAL A 117 -8.22 -4.43 2.62
C VAL A 117 -9.22 -3.42 2.06
N CYS A 118 -9.42 -3.43 0.74
CA CYS A 118 -10.41 -2.58 0.09
C CYS A 118 -11.82 -3.16 0.22
N VAL A 119 -12.73 -2.44 0.88
CA VAL A 119 -14.15 -2.80 1.03
C VAL A 119 -14.99 -1.53 0.99
N ASN A 120 -16.05 -1.53 0.19
CA ASN A 120 -17.02 -0.42 0.08
C ASN A 120 -16.39 0.95 -0.19
N GLY A 121 -15.47 1.04 -1.15
CA GLY A 121 -14.87 2.32 -1.55
C GLY A 121 -13.88 2.91 -0.52
N ALA A 122 -13.46 2.12 0.46
CA ALA A 122 -12.43 2.51 1.43
C ALA A 122 -11.42 1.37 1.62
N ILE A 123 -10.17 1.73 1.94
CA ILE A 123 -9.17 0.77 2.37
C ILE A 123 -9.16 0.76 3.90
N HIS A 124 -9.18 -0.44 4.47
CA HIS A 124 -9.27 -0.67 5.91
C HIS A 124 -8.01 -1.36 6.42
N TRP A 125 -7.40 -0.82 7.47
CA TRP A 125 -6.22 -1.38 8.12
C TRP A 125 -6.51 -1.73 9.58
N LYS A 126 -5.84 -2.79 10.06
CA LYS A 126 -5.79 -3.07 11.49
C LYS A 126 -4.84 -2.10 12.15
N VAL A 127 -5.29 -1.50 13.24
CA VAL A 127 -4.49 -0.54 14.00
C VAL A 127 -4.35 -0.93 15.46
N LEU A 128 -3.20 -0.57 16.05
CA LEU A 128 -2.92 -0.66 17.49
C LEU A 128 -2.72 0.76 18.05
N TYR A 129 -3.28 0.98 19.24
CA TYR A 129 -3.09 2.23 19.99
C TYR A 129 -1.87 2.09 20.91
N PRO A 130 -0.87 2.98 20.83
CA PRO A 130 0.31 2.92 21.70
C PRO A 130 -0.02 2.99 23.20
N GLN A 131 -1.13 3.65 23.55
CA GLN A 131 -1.51 3.96 24.94
C GLN A 131 -2.39 2.88 25.61
N ILE A 132 -2.94 1.92 24.85
CA ILE A 132 -3.85 0.89 25.36
C ILE A 132 -3.17 -0.47 25.20
N THR A 133 -2.58 -0.99 26.27
CA THR A 133 -1.95 -2.33 26.36
C THR A 133 -2.94 -3.50 26.31
N ARG A 134 -4.15 -3.28 25.81
CA ARG A 134 -5.12 -4.34 25.53
C ARG A 134 -5.37 -4.39 24.04
N GLU A 135 -5.05 -5.53 23.43
CA GLU A 135 -5.36 -5.88 22.05
C GLU A 135 -6.85 -5.63 21.75
N ILE A 136 -7.18 -4.41 21.35
CA ILE A 136 -8.44 -4.11 20.68
C ILE A 136 -7.99 -3.74 19.27
N GLY A 137 -7.98 -4.73 18.38
CA GLY A 137 -7.75 -4.49 16.96
C GLY A 137 -8.90 -3.65 16.43
N LEU A 138 -8.69 -2.34 16.39
CA LEU A 138 -9.63 -1.41 15.76
C LEU A 138 -9.34 -1.38 14.26
N LEU A 139 -10.39 -1.12 13.49
CA LEU A 139 -10.32 -0.96 12.04
C LEU A 139 -10.27 0.54 11.76
N TRP A 140 -9.17 1.02 11.19
CA TRP A 140 -9.12 2.36 10.63
C TRP A 140 -9.35 2.27 9.12
N HIS A 141 -10.00 3.28 8.56
CA HIS A 141 -10.29 3.31 7.13
C HIS A 141 -9.95 4.65 6.50
N MET A 142 -9.47 4.59 5.26
CA MET A 142 -9.32 5.74 4.38
C MET A 142 -10.29 5.61 3.22
N GLU A 143 -11.21 6.56 3.10
CA GLU A 143 -12.12 6.63 1.97
C GLU A 143 -11.35 7.03 0.71
N LEU A 144 -11.55 6.29 -0.38
CA LEU A 144 -10.83 6.53 -1.63
C LEU A 144 -11.15 7.92 -2.22
N GLN A 145 -12.35 8.43 -1.96
CA GLN A 145 -12.79 9.75 -2.41
C GLN A 145 -12.07 10.91 -1.71
N LEU A 146 -11.53 10.70 -0.50
CA LEU A 146 -10.77 11.73 0.21
C LEU A 146 -9.29 11.77 -0.21
N ILE A 147 -8.91 10.86 -1.12
CA ILE A 147 -7.55 10.69 -1.59
C ILE A 147 -7.24 11.60 -2.80
N TYR A 148 -8.20 12.34 -3.38
CA TYR A 148 -7.94 13.48 -4.27
C TYR A 148 -9.17 14.38 -4.39
#